data_AF-A0A1Y2AAZ2-F1
#
_entry.id   AF-A0A1Y2AAZ2-F1
#
_cell.length_a   1.000
_cell.length_b   1.000
_cell.length_c   1.000
_cell.angle_alpha   90.00
_cell.angle_beta   90.00
_cell.angle_gamma   90.00
#
_symmetry.space_group_name_H-M   'P 1'
#
loop_
_entity.id
_entity.type
_entity.pdbx_description
1 polymer ?
#
loop_
_entity_poly.entity_id
_entity_poly.type
_entity_poly.pdbx_seq_one_letter_code
_entity_poly.pdbx_strand_id
1 'polypeptide(L)'
;MNSVDHNLEQTPKGMHHRTELPKPSPLGPLVRLQGKWVGTGFNQISRPRNKTSNTKFSKPLNLEDLINDNLMELKLTSEQLTFLELLGEADIFLNGIPYTQTVKDVTNTDTGRGNLAETPGTIHFETGMMMFIPGSKIPTPPDQLLRMANIPHGTFISARGPASPTITKSKAPDIPKSTARLPQDLDNFIAAGTIDQAVLSDSNKLLRKQNKKTKFIETTSFFFDSSVPIRRNDILDGDENTDIMNIPFLRGNSRNVNNPNANTVRVGSKFCISTVEHTVTAPAWKPTQADHSLRIPAHTGANVPLLEVTSSMGIAAPKQITVWSMQIQYSQSVLLQFASLNWPHVNVATLVPASPTQVAL
;
A
#
# COMPACT_ATOMS: atom_id res chain seq x y z
N MET A 1 -74.15 -39.32 -6.78
CA MET A 1 -74.64 -38.41 -7.83
C MET A 1 -73.48 -37.52 -8.25
N ASN A 2 -73.19 -37.54 -9.55
CA ASN A 2 -72.16 -36.75 -10.22
C ASN A 2 -72.39 -35.24 -10.02
N SER A 3 -71.31 -34.46 -9.96
CA SER A 3 -71.09 -33.40 -10.96
C SER A 3 -69.61 -33.04 -11.01
N VAL A 4 -69.04 -33.25 -12.19
CA VAL A 4 -67.77 -32.68 -12.65
C VAL A 4 -68.08 -31.26 -13.14
N ASP A 5 -67.19 -30.29 -12.91
CA ASP A 5 -66.84 -29.32 -13.96
C ASP A 5 -65.51 -28.61 -13.70
N HIS A 6 -64.83 -28.37 -14.82
CA HIS A 6 -63.45 -27.95 -15.03
C HIS A 6 -63.14 -26.49 -14.67
N ASN A 7 -61.90 -26.21 -14.29
CA ASN A 7 -61.07 -25.07 -14.75
C ASN A 7 -59.65 -25.22 -14.16
N LEU A 8 -58.71 -25.83 -14.89
CA LEU A 8 -57.68 -25.17 -15.71
C LEU A 8 -56.72 -24.28 -14.92
N GLU A 9 -55.50 -24.80 -14.77
CA GLU A 9 -54.28 -24.10 -14.37
C GLU A 9 -54.13 -22.78 -15.16
N GLN A 10 -54.16 -21.65 -14.45
CA GLN A 10 -53.53 -20.42 -14.92
C GLN A 10 -52.25 -20.22 -14.13
N THR A 11 -51.12 -20.58 -14.74
CA THR A 11 -49.81 -20.09 -14.32
C THR A 11 -49.75 -18.58 -14.57
N PRO A 12 -49.37 -17.75 -13.58
CA PRO A 12 -49.12 -16.34 -13.83
C PRO A 12 -47.87 -16.22 -14.72
N LYS A 13 -48.08 -15.87 -16.00
CA LYS A 13 -47.02 -15.39 -16.89
C LYS A 13 -46.48 -14.08 -16.32
N GLY A 14 -45.19 -14.06 -15.99
CA GLY A 14 -44.46 -12.82 -15.72
C GLY A 14 -43.63 -12.78 -14.44
N MET A 15 -43.01 -13.88 -14.01
CA MET A 15 -41.87 -13.78 -13.10
C MET A 15 -40.61 -13.53 -13.95
N HIS A 16 -40.33 -12.25 -14.20
CA HIS A 16 -38.97 -11.86 -14.55
C HIS A 16 -38.07 -12.40 -13.42
N HIS A 17 -37.13 -13.28 -13.76
CA HIS A 17 -36.00 -13.59 -12.89
C HIS A 17 -35.32 -12.26 -12.58
N ARG A 18 -35.64 -11.68 -11.43
CA ARG A 18 -34.84 -10.62 -10.85
C ARG A 18 -33.56 -11.31 -10.42
N THR A 19 -32.54 -11.21 -11.26
CA THR A 19 -31.18 -11.59 -10.89
C THR A 19 -30.91 -10.93 -9.54
N GLU A 20 -30.80 -11.72 -8.47
CA GLU A 20 -30.41 -11.18 -7.17
C GLU A 20 -29.08 -10.46 -7.39
N LEU A 21 -29.06 -9.17 -7.07
CA LEU A 21 -27.81 -8.40 -7.10
C LEU A 21 -26.82 -9.12 -6.17
N PRO A 22 -25.58 -9.37 -6.62
CA PRO A 22 -24.61 -10.08 -5.79
C PRO A 22 -24.50 -9.38 -4.43
N LYS A 23 -24.65 -10.15 -3.35
CA LYS A 23 -24.47 -9.65 -1.99
C LYS A 23 -23.11 -8.96 -1.90
N PRO A 24 -23.02 -7.70 -1.43
CA PRO A 24 -21.75 -7.00 -1.30
C PRO A 24 -20.76 -7.85 -0.50
N SER A 25 -19.50 -7.88 -0.95
CA SER A 25 -18.44 -8.59 -0.23
C SER A 25 -18.42 -8.15 1.24
N PRO A 26 -18.27 -9.08 2.21
CA PRO A 26 -18.10 -8.70 3.61
C PRO A 26 -16.83 -7.85 3.86
N LEU A 27 -15.87 -7.87 2.92
CA LEU A 27 -14.68 -7.00 2.92
C LEU A 27 -14.91 -5.65 2.23
N GLY A 28 -16.11 -5.44 1.67
CA GLY A 28 -16.42 -4.32 0.80
C GLY A 28 -15.31 -4.14 -0.26
N PRO A 29 -14.74 -2.93 -0.40
CA PRO A 29 -13.72 -2.65 -1.41
C PRO A 29 -12.34 -3.27 -1.11
N LEU A 30 -12.07 -3.75 0.11
CA LEU A 30 -10.78 -4.34 0.50
C LEU A 30 -10.47 -5.66 -0.20
N VAL A 31 -11.50 -6.36 -0.73
CA VAL A 31 -11.32 -7.63 -1.46
C VAL A 31 -10.31 -7.51 -2.60
N ARG A 32 -10.18 -6.31 -3.20
CA ARG A 32 -9.23 -6.06 -4.29
C ARG A 32 -7.76 -6.20 -3.86
N LEU A 33 -7.45 -6.03 -2.57
CA LEU A 33 -6.08 -6.07 -2.05
C LEU A 33 -5.54 -7.50 -1.87
N GLN A 34 -6.40 -8.52 -1.90
CA GLN A 34 -6.00 -9.92 -1.67
C GLN A 34 -4.83 -10.36 -2.56
N GLY A 35 -3.92 -11.11 -1.96
CA GLY A 35 -2.76 -11.68 -2.64
C GLY A 35 -1.42 -11.05 -2.24
N LYS A 36 -0.38 -11.49 -2.94
CA LYS A 36 1.00 -11.06 -2.72
C LYS A 36 1.38 -10.03 -3.77
N TRP A 37 1.93 -8.92 -3.31
CA TRP A 37 2.35 -7.78 -4.11
C TRP A 37 3.83 -7.51 -3.86
N VAL A 38 4.58 -7.24 -4.92
CA VAL A 38 6.01 -6.95 -4.87
C VAL A 38 6.32 -5.72 -5.70
N GLY A 39 7.32 -4.95 -5.31
CA GLY A 39 7.65 -3.74 -6.03
C GLY A 39 8.85 -3.01 -5.47
N THR A 40 9.02 -1.79 -5.97
CA THR A 40 10.04 -0.87 -5.45
C THR A 40 9.39 0.37 -4.89
N GLY A 41 10.10 0.99 -3.95
CA GLY A 41 9.66 2.19 -3.30
C GLY A 41 10.81 3.09 -2.89
N PHE A 42 10.49 3.98 -1.97
CA PHE A 42 11.39 4.95 -1.42
C PHE A 42 10.98 5.29 0.01
N ASN A 43 11.96 5.21 0.90
CA ASN A 43 11.85 5.65 2.27
C ASN A 43 12.64 6.93 2.49
N GLN A 44 12.02 7.87 3.20
CA GLN A 44 12.63 9.04 3.79
C GLN A 44 12.47 8.91 5.32
N ILE A 45 13.59 8.71 6.02
CA ILE A 45 13.63 8.31 7.44
C ILE A 45 14.48 9.30 8.22
N SER A 46 13.94 9.91 9.27
CA SER A 46 14.72 10.79 10.15
C SER A 46 15.19 10.04 11.40
N ARG A 47 16.50 10.06 11.67
CA ARG A 47 17.08 9.50 12.89
C ARG A 47 17.72 10.58 13.75
N PRO A 48 17.63 10.50 15.09
CA PRO A 48 18.46 11.31 15.96
C PRO A 48 19.94 11.11 15.69
N ARG A 49 20.72 12.20 15.65
CA ARG A 49 22.17 12.14 15.82
C ARG A 49 22.51 12.62 17.22
N ASN A 50 23.38 11.88 17.90
CA ASN A 50 23.98 12.30 19.15
C ASN A 50 25.50 12.02 19.10
N LYS A 51 26.24 12.48 20.10
CA LYS A 51 27.71 12.29 20.19
C LYS A 51 28.16 10.81 20.20
N THR A 52 27.23 9.88 20.46
CA THR A 52 27.48 8.42 20.43
C THR A 52 27.14 7.77 19.09
N SER A 53 26.65 8.53 18.11
CA SER A 53 26.32 8.00 16.78
C SER A 53 27.60 7.67 16.00
N ASN A 54 27.79 6.40 15.67
CA ASN A 54 28.90 5.92 14.84
C ASN A 54 28.65 6.10 13.33
N THR A 55 27.76 7.01 12.94
CA THR A 55 27.43 7.24 11.53
C THR A 55 28.66 7.81 10.82
N LYS A 56 29.19 7.07 9.84
CA LYS A 56 30.30 7.53 8.99
C LYS A 56 29.74 8.33 7.81
N PHE A 57 30.31 9.51 7.57
CA PHE A 57 30.00 10.34 6.41
C PHE A 57 31.12 10.21 5.38
N SER A 58 30.76 10.13 4.10
CA SER A 58 31.73 10.04 3.01
C SER A 58 32.52 11.34 2.83
N LYS A 59 32.00 12.48 3.31
CA LYS A 59 32.69 13.77 3.34
C LYS A 59 32.71 14.30 4.78
N PRO A 60 33.81 14.91 5.25
CA PRO A 60 33.85 15.54 6.57
C PRO A 60 32.72 16.57 6.68
N LEU A 61 31.93 16.45 7.73
CA LEU A 61 30.96 17.48 8.12
C LEU A 61 31.58 18.28 9.27
N ASN A 62 31.36 19.60 9.31
CA ASN A 62 31.55 20.32 10.57
C ASN A 62 30.43 19.90 11.51
N LEU A 63 30.77 19.08 12.51
CA LEU A 63 29.82 18.47 13.43
C LEU A 63 29.69 19.25 14.74
N GLU A 64 30.51 20.28 14.96
CA GLU A 64 30.55 21.03 16.23
C GLU A 64 29.24 21.78 16.49
N ASP A 65 28.60 22.31 15.44
CA ASP A 65 27.30 23.00 15.54
C ASP A 65 26.09 22.05 15.45
N LEU A 66 26.31 20.77 15.13
CA LEU A 66 25.27 19.78 14.81
C LEU A 66 25.02 18.77 15.94
N ILE A 67 25.47 19.09 17.17
CA ILE A 67 25.41 18.22 18.36
C ILE A 67 23.97 17.80 18.76
N ASN A 68 22.95 18.49 18.23
CA ASN A 68 21.53 18.19 18.39
C ASN A 68 20.76 18.10 17.06
N ASP A 69 21.47 17.90 15.94
CA ASP A 69 20.85 17.85 14.61
C ASP A 69 20.45 16.41 14.22
N ASN A 70 19.42 16.27 13.40
CA ASN A 70 18.91 14.97 12.97
C ASN A 70 19.53 14.54 11.64
N LEU A 71 19.56 13.24 11.43
CA LEU A 71 20.04 12.61 10.23
C LEU A 71 18.87 12.07 9.42
N MET A 72 18.57 12.68 8.29
CA MET A 72 17.65 12.07 7.33
C MET A 72 18.38 11.00 6.51
N GLU A 73 17.78 9.85 6.30
CA GLU A 73 18.22 8.78 5.42
C GLU A 73 17.20 8.59 4.30
N LEU A 74 17.71 8.44 3.08
CA LEU A 74 16.92 8.16 1.91
C LEU A 74 17.32 6.79 1.40
N LYS A 75 16.33 5.94 1.23
CA LYS A 75 16.54 4.55 0.84
C LYS A 75 15.66 4.23 -0.35
N LEU A 76 16.26 3.76 -1.43
CA LEU A 76 15.54 3.04 -2.47
C LEU A 76 15.19 1.65 -1.89
N THR A 77 13.93 1.27 -1.99
CA THR A 77 13.43 0.07 -1.31
C THR A 77 12.95 -1.00 -2.28
N SER A 78 13.09 -2.25 -1.86
CA SER A 78 12.35 -3.40 -2.40
C SER A 78 11.32 -3.83 -1.37
N GLU A 79 10.09 -4.03 -1.83
CA GLU A 79 8.94 -4.12 -0.94
C GLU A 79 8.01 -5.26 -1.29
N GLN A 80 7.36 -5.78 -0.25
CA GLN A 80 6.33 -6.80 -0.37
C GLN A 80 5.17 -6.47 0.58
N LEU A 81 3.94 -6.53 0.05
CA LEU A 81 2.71 -6.58 0.82
C LEU A 81 2.04 -7.91 0.54
N THR A 82 1.63 -8.63 1.59
CA THR A 82 0.87 -9.87 1.45
C THR A 82 -0.42 -9.72 2.21
N PHE A 83 -1.53 -9.74 1.51
CA PHE A 83 -2.87 -9.74 2.06
C PHE A 83 -3.43 -11.15 2.00
N LEU A 84 -3.73 -11.72 3.16
CA LEU A 84 -4.18 -13.11 3.31
C LEU A 84 -5.67 -13.26 3.00
N GLU A 85 -6.18 -14.49 3.10
CA GLU A 85 -7.61 -14.75 2.98
C GLU A 85 -8.39 -14.09 4.13
N LEU A 86 -9.70 -13.94 3.91
CA LEU A 86 -10.62 -13.38 4.89
C LEU A 86 -10.54 -14.15 6.21
N LEU A 87 -10.41 -13.40 7.31
CA LEU A 87 -10.82 -13.88 8.63
C LEU A 87 -12.18 -13.28 8.94
N GLY A 88 -13.14 -14.15 9.23
CA GLY A 88 -14.47 -13.77 9.71
C GLY A 88 -14.85 -14.70 10.86
N GLU A 89 -15.50 -14.13 11.87
CA GLU A 89 -16.19 -14.90 12.90
C GLU A 89 -17.69 -14.92 12.56
N ALA A 90 -18.35 -16.07 12.65
CA ALA A 90 -19.76 -16.17 12.31
C ALA A 90 -20.66 -15.40 13.29
N ASP A 91 -20.22 -15.29 14.55
CA ASP A 91 -20.99 -14.72 15.66
C ASP A 91 -20.71 -13.23 15.88
N ILE A 92 -19.66 -12.68 15.26
CA ILE A 92 -19.31 -11.26 15.27
C ILE A 92 -19.13 -10.79 13.83
N PHE A 93 -19.96 -9.82 13.38
CA PHE A 93 -19.92 -9.25 12.01
C PHE A 93 -18.67 -8.38 11.73
N LEU A 94 -17.48 -8.84 12.12
CA LEU A 94 -16.20 -8.20 11.85
C LEU A 94 -15.45 -9.02 10.80
N ASN A 95 -15.25 -8.42 9.63
CA ASN A 95 -14.53 -9.03 8.53
C ASN A 95 -13.26 -8.24 8.25
N GLY A 96 -12.13 -8.95 8.21
CA GLY A 96 -10.82 -8.34 8.04
C GLY A 96 -9.93 -9.13 7.11
N ILE A 97 -9.01 -8.40 6.48
CA ILE A 97 -7.93 -8.96 5.69
C ILE A 97 -6.61 -8.80 6.46
N PRO A 98 -6.06 -9.89 7.00
CA PRO A 98 -4.74 -9.85 7.60
C PRO A 98 -3.70 -9.50 6.54
N TYR A 99 -2.67 -8.76 6.93
CA TYR A 99 -1.58 -8.46 6.03
C TYR A 99 -0.22 -8.44 6.72
N THR A 100 0.81 -8.65 5.92
CA THR A 100 2.19 -8.37 6.29
C THR A 100 2.84 -7.42 5.29
N GLN A 101 3.75 -6.59 5.78
CA GLN A 101 4.60 -5.71 4.98
C GLN A 101 6.06 -5.99 5.31
N THR A 102 6.91 -6.10 4.28
CA THR A 102 8.37 -6.11 4.44
C THR A 102 8.98 -5.06 3.52
N VAL A 103 9.92 -4.29 4.04
CA VAL A 103 10.70 -3.31 3.29
C VAL A 103 12.18 -3.61 3.46
N LYS A 104 12.92 -3.67 2.36
CA LYS A 104 14.36 -3.89 2.31
C LYS A 104 15.06 -2.69 1.71
N ASP A 105 16.21 -2.33 2.27
CA ASP A 105 17.11 -1.34 1.67
C ASP A 105 17.88 -1.98 0.51
N VAL A 106 17.75 -1.40 -0.68
CA VAL A 106 18.49 -1.83 -1.88
C VAL A 106 19.33 -0.69 -2.45
N THR A 107 19.57 0.36 -1.66
CA THR A 107 20.27 1.58 -2.09
C THR A 107 21.73 1.29 -2.37
N ASN A 108 22.13 1.44 -3.63
CA ASN A 108 23.54 1.40 -4.04
C ASN A 108 24.01 2.83 -4.33
N THR A 109 24.84 3.37 -3.44
CA THR A 109 25.37 4.74 -3.54
C THR A 109 26.34 4.93 -4.71
N ASP A 110 27.01 3.87 -5.15
CA ASP A 110 28.00 3.93 -6.23
C ASP A 110 27.32 4.08 -7.59
N THR A 111 26.15 3.47 -7.76
CA THR A 111 25.38 3.54 -9.02
C THR A 111 24.20 4.51 -8.94
N GLY A 112 23.83 4.97 -7.73
CA GLY A 112 22.62 5.75 -7.48
C GLY A 112 21.32 4.97 -7.71
N ARG A 113 21.36 3.63 -7.76
CA ARG A 113 20.22 2.76 -8.11
C ARG A 113 19.83 1.82 -6.97
N GLY A 114 18.63 1.25 -7.07
CA GLY A 114 18.09 0.25 -6.15
C GLY A 114 18.57 -1.16 -6.48
N ASN A 115 19.89 -1.36 -6.59
CA ASN A 115 20.51 -2.61 -7.06
C ASN A 115 21.69 -3.03 -6.17
N LEU A 116 21.61 -2.76 -4.87
CA LEU A 116 22.62 -3.22 -3.91
C LEU A 116 22.70 -4.76 -3.94
N ALA A 117 23.90 -5.28 -4.24
CA ALA A 117 24.13 -6.71 -4.46
C ALA A 117 23.86 -7.55 -3.21
N GLU A 118 24.24 -7.04 -2.04
CA GLU A 118 23.97 -7.64 -0.74
C GLU A 118 23.13 -6.69 0.09
N THR A 119 21.85 -7.04 0.28
CA THR A 119 20.94 -6.20 1.08
C THR A 119 21.19 -6.42 2.57
N PRO A 120 21.26 -5.37 3.41
CA PRO A 120 21.53 -5.46 4.84
C PRO A 120 20.38 -6.08 5.68
N GLY A 121 19.47 -6.83 5.06
CA GLY A 121 18.28 -7.39 5.68
C GLY A 121 17.03 -6.50 5.55
N THR A 122 15.95 -6.92 6.20
CA THR A 122 14.67 -6.20 6.26
C THR A 122 14.80 -5.00 7.19
N ILE A 123 14.58 -3.78 6.67
CA ILE A 123 14.66 -2.53 7.45
C ILE A 123 13.34 -2.15 8.10
N HIS A 124 12.23 -2.73 7.65
CA HIS A 124 10.92 -2.56 8.27
C HIS A 124 10.06 -3.81 8.03
N PHE A 125 9.39 -4.24 9.09
CA PHE A 125 8.40 -5.31 9.06
C PHE A 125 7.16 -4.83 9.79
N GLU A 126 5.99 -5.13 9.26
CA GLU A 126 4.71 -4.83 9.90
C GLU A 126 3.76 -6.00 9.68
N THR A 127 2.99 -6.33 10.71
CA THR A 127 1.86 -7.27 10.63
C THR A 127 0.60 -6.56 11.07
N GLY A 128 -0.53 -6.85 10.46
CA GLY A 128 -1.76 -6.14 10.76
C GLY A 128 -3.00 -6.74 10.14
N MET A 129 -4.10 -6.01 10.25
CA MET A 129 -5.37 -6.33 9.64
C MET A 129 -6.05 -5.06 9.16
N MET A 130 -6.57 -5.09 7.94
CA MET A 130 -7.49 -4.06 7.44
C MET A 130 -8.93 -4.59 7.51
N MET A 131 -9.83 -3.83 8.09
CA MET A 131 -11.22 -4.23 8.29
C MET A 131 -12.18 -3.25 7.63
N PHE A 132 -13.28 -3.81 7.13
CA PHE A 132 -14.48 -3.05 6.81
C PHE A 132 -15.42 -3.16 8.01
N ILE A 133 -15.72 -2.04 8.64
CA ILE A 133 -16.63 -1.92 9.77
C ILE A 133 -17.96 -1.39 9.24
N PRO A 134 -19.01 -2.23 9.14
CA PRO A 134 -20.33 -1.76 8.74
C PRO A 134 -20.84 -0.72 9.74
N GLY A 135 -21.58 0.27 9.25
CA GLY A 135 -22.29 1.21 10.11
C GLY A 135 -23.30 0.49 11.02
N SER A 136 -23.52 1.04 12.21
CA SER A 136 -24.54 0.55 13.14
C SER A 136 -25.75 1.47 13.17
N LYS A 137 -26.85 1.00 13.75
CA LYS A 137 -28.07 1.81 13.95
C LYS A 137 -28.05 2.57 15.27
N ILE A 138 -27.30 2.10 16.27
CA ILE A 138 -27.11 2.74 17.57
C ILE A 138 -25.69 2.37 18.08
N PRO A 139 -24.75 3.34 18.19
CA PRO A 139 -24.78 4.68 17.57
C PRO A 139 -24.97 4.58 16.03
N THR A 140 -25.16 5.68 15.30
CA THR A 140 -25.27 5.67 13.82
C THR A 140 -23.98 6.11 13.11
N PRO A 141 -22.82 5.45 13.31
CA PRO A 141 -21.64 5.76 12.50
C PRO A 141 -21.86 5.26 11.05
N PRO A 142 -21.32 5.98 10.05
CA PRO A 142 -21.27 5.46 8.68
C PRO A 142 -20.31 4.26 8.62
N ASP A 143 -20.31 3.53 7.50
CA ASP A 143 -19.31 2.49 7.24
C ASP A 143 -17.88 3.05 7.32
N GLN A 144 -16.98 2.32 8.00
CA GLN A 144 -15.59 2.72 8.22
C GLN A 144 -14.60 1.66 7.74
N LEU A 145 -13.38 2.09 7.41
CA LEU A 145 -12.23 1.21 7.29
C LEU A 145 -11.34 1.39 8.51
N LEU A 146 -10.82 0.27 9.02
CA LEU A 146 -9.83 0.28 10.10
C LEU A 146 -8.58 -0.46 9.64
N ARG A 147 -7.41 0.14 9.84
CA ARG A 147 -6.11 -0.51 9.70
C ARG A 147 -5.47 -0.62 11.07
N MET A 148 -5.36 -1.85 11.56
CA MET A 148 -4.61 -2.15 12.77
C MET A 148 -3.26 -2.75 12.39
N ALA A 149 -2.19 -2.31 13.02
CA ALA A 149 -0.88 -2.89 12.77
C ALA A 149 0.02 -2.89 14.00
N ASN A 150 0.90 -3.88 14.07
CA ASN A 150 1.98 -3.98 15.03
C ASN A 150 3.31 -3.92 14.28
N ILE A 151 4.14 -2.97 14.70
CA ILE A 151 5.46 -2.75 14.17
C ILE A 151 6.45 -3.16 15.27
N PRO A 152 7.33 -4.17 15.02
CA PRO A 152 8.12 -4.85 16.04
C PRO A 152 9.17 -3.97 16.72
N HIS A 153 9.37 -2.73 16.26
CA HIS A 153 10.13 -1.71 16.98
C HIS A 153 9.32 -0.99 18.07
N GLY A 154 8.12 -1.47 18.42
CA GLY A 154 7.38 -1.08 19.63
C GLY A 154 6.19 -0.14 19.43
N THR A 155 5.60 -0.12 18.24
CA THR A 155 4.44 0.75 17.94
C THR A 155 3.26 -0.10 17.48
N PHE A 156 2.11 0.17 18.05
CA PHE A 156 0.81 -0.36 17.63
C PHE A 156 -0.02 0.79 17.09
N ILE A 157 -0.72 0.56 15.97
CA ILE A 157 -1.53 1.58 15.29
C ILE A 157 -2.95 1.06 15.07
N SER A 158 -3.90 1.98 15.07
CA SER A 158 -5.33 1.79 14.82
C SER A 158 -5.86 2.93 13.93
N ALA A 159 -5.46 2.98 12.66
CA ALA A 159 -5.79 4.11 11.78
C ALA A 159 -7.14 3.91 11.07
N ARG A 160 -8.00 4.94 11.04
CA ARG A 160 -9.37 4.87 10.52
C ARG A 160 -9.56 5.69 9.23
N GLY A 161 -10.57 5.35 8.46
CA GLY A 161 -10.98 6.14 7.29
C GLY A 161 -12.41 5.85 6.83
N PRO A 162 -12.95 6.63 5.89
CA PRO A 162 -14.28 6.40 5.35
C PRO A 162 -14.30 5.11 4.51
N ALA A 163 -15.37 4.32 4.62
CA ALA A 163 -15.50 3.11 3.80
C ALA A 163 -16.06 3.33 2.41
N SER A 164 -16.44 4.55 2.06
CA SER A 164 -16.66 4.94 0.67
C SER A 164 -15.31 5.30 0.03
N PRO A 165 -14.62 4.36 -0.65
CA PRO A 165 -13.38 4.68 -1.31
C PRO A 165 -13.66 5.69 -2.42
N THR A 166 -12.69 6.54 -2.70
CA THR A 166 -12.76 7.36 -3.90
C THR A 166 -12.46 6.48 -5.11
N ILE A 167 -13.47 6.25 -5.95
CA ILE A 167 -13.32 5.56 -7.23
C ILE A 167 -13.25 6.62 -8.32
N THR A 168 -12.13 6.66 -9.04
CA THR A 168 -11.96 7.56 -10.19
C THR A 168 -11.67 6.76 -11.45
N LYS A 169 -12.50 6.94 -12.47
CA LYS A 169 -12.21 6.43 -13.82
C LYS A 169 -11.08 7.25 -14.43
N SER A 170 -10.07 6.57 -14.96
CA SER A 170 -9.00 7.17 -15.77
C SER A 170 -8.25 8.35 -15.13
N LYS A 171 -8.00 8.32 -13.81
CA LYS A 171 -7.25 9.38 -13.11
C LYS A 171 -6.13 8.82 -12.22
N ALA A 172 -4.98 9.50 -12.25
CA ALA A 172 -3.85 9.24 -11.38
C ALA A 172 -4.11 9.69 -9.91
N PRO A 173 -3.58 8.98 -8.89
CA PRO A 173 -3.63 9.39 -7.48
C PRO A 173 -2.95 10.73 -7.17
N ASP A 174 -3.56 11.55 -6.28
CA ASP A 174 -3.00 12.79 -5.72
C ASP A 174 -2.29 12.56 -4.37
N ILE A 175 -1.11 13.18 -4.15
CA ILE A 175 -0.19 12.87 -3.04
C ILE A 175 0.74 14.07 -2.60
N PRO A 176 1.03 14.32 -1.29
CA PRO A 176 1.70 15.56 -0.73
C PRO A 176 3.27 15.63 -0.62
N LYS A 177 3.85 16.72 -0.02
CA LYS A 177 5.29 17.19 -0.04
C LYS A 177 6.04 17.27 1.33
N SER A 178 7.38 16.99 1.45
CA SER A 178 8.32 17.38 2.60
C SER A 178 9.86 17.12 2.34
N THR A 179 10.80 17.48 3.28
CA THR A 179 12.18 18.12 3.27
C THR A 179 13.54 17.27 3.43
N ALA A 180 14.73 17.88 3.79
CA ALA A 180 16.19 17.53 3.56
C ALA A 180 16.88 16.25 4.17
N ARG A 181 18.14 15.84 3.76
CA ARG A 181 18.58 14.42 3.53
C ARG A 181 20.04 13.87 3.75
N LEU A 182 20.18 12.52 3.72
CA LEU A 182 21.30 11.66 3.22
C LEU A 182 20.82 10.66 2.17
N PRO A 183 21.58 10.27 1.13
CA PRO A 183 22.97 10.59 0.91
C PRO A 183 23.18 12.08 0.61
N GLN A 184 24.32 12.60 1.09
CA GLN A 184 24.66 14.02 0.95
C GLN A 184 24.92 14.34 -0.51
N ASP A 185 25.72 13.50 -1.15
CA ASP A 185 26.02 13.52 -2.56
C ASP A 185 24.92 12.80 -3.33
N LEU A 186 24.28 13.50 -4.26
CA LEU A 186 23.26 12.92 -5.13
C LEU A 186 23.73 12.77 -6.57
N ASP A 187 24.97 13.04 -6.91
CA ASP A 187 25.38 13.12 -8.31
C ASP A 187 25.07 11.82 -9.07
N ASN A 188 25.41 10.68 -8.47
CA ASN A 188 25.08 9.36 -9.02
C ASN A 188 23.55 9.10 -9.08
N PHE A 189 22.79 9.59 -8.11
CA PHE A 189 21.33 9.42 -8.06
C PHE A 189 20.61 10.30 -9.09
N ILE A 190 21.08 11.53 -9.27
CA ILE A 190 20.60 12.46 -10.29
C ILE A 190 20.93 11.91 -11.67
N ALA A 191 22.15 11.43 -11.89
CA ALA A 191 22.57 10.78 -13.13
C ALA A 191 21.74 9.51 -13.43
N ALA A 192 21.42 8.72 -12.40
CA ALA A 192 20.54 7.56 -12.51
C ALA A 192 19.04 7.92 -12.63
N GLY A 193 18.66 9.18 -12.39
CA GLY A 193 17.27 9.64 -12.43
C GLY A 193 16.38 9.10 -11.30
N THR A 194 16.98 8.74 -10.16
CA THR A 194 16.32 8.11 -9.00
C THR A 194 15.96 9.14 -7.91
N ILE A 195 16.95 9.75 -7.26
CA ILE A 195 16.76 10.74 -6.19
C ILE A 195 17.27 12.10 -6.67
N ASP A 196 16.39 13.10 -6.70
CA ASP A 196 16.71 14.51 -6.98
C ASP A 196 16.14 15.41 -5.87
N GLN A 197 16.52 16.69 -5.83
CA GLN A 197 16.05 17.63 -4.80
C GLN A 197 14.51 17.73 -4.70
N ALA A 198 13.82 17.51 -5.81
CA ALA A 198 12.36 17.58 -5.83
C ALA A 198 11.71 16.31 -5.28
N VAL A 199 12.32 15.12 -5.39
CA VAL A 199 11.90 13.90 -4.65
C VAL A 199 12.01 14.10 -3.14
N LEU A 200 12.93 14.94 -2.68
CA LEU A 200 13.13 15.24 -1.24
C LEU A 200 12.33 16.39 -0.72
N SER A 201 11.68 17.10 -1.63
CA SER A 201 10.67 18.06 -1.26
C SER A 201 9.31 17.40 -1.34
N ASP A 202 9.21 16.21 -1.95
CA ASP A 202 7.97 15.53 -2.30
C ASP A 202 8.28 14.11 -2.79
N SER A 203 8.38 13.16 -1.86
CA SER A 203 8.72 11.76 -2.18
C SER A 203 7.71 11.14 -3.15
N ASN A 204 6.48 11.63 -3.10
CA ASN A 204 5.41 11.17 -3.98
C ASN A 204 5.57 11.62 -5.44
N LYS A 205 6.57 12.46 -5.74
CA LYS A 205 7.00 12.73 -7.12
C LYS A 205 7.37 11.44 -7.84
N LEU A 206 7.92 10.44 -7.13
CA LEU A 206 8.22 9.13 -7.71
C LEU A 206 6.95 8.44 -8.23
N LEU A 207 5.89 8.40 -7.41
CA LEU A 207 4.59 7.86 -7.82
C LEU A 207 4.02 8.65 -9.01
N ARG A 208 4.01 9.98 -8.94
CA ARG A 208 3.48 10.82 -10.03
C ARG A 208 4.29 10.72 -11.32
N LYS A 209 5.61 10.51 -11.25
CA LYS A 209 6.47 10.25 -12.42
C LYS A 209 6.12 8.94 -13.10
N GLN A 210 5.85 7.89 -12.33
CA GLN A 210 5.36 6.62 -12.87
C GLN A 210 3.96 6.79 -13.48
N ASN A 211 3.06 7.49 -12.79
CA ASN A 211 1.67 7.67 -13.23
C ASN A 211 1.57 8.34 -14.61
N LYS A 212 2.49 9.24 -14.96
CA LYS A 212 2.54 9.86 -16.30
C LYS A 212 2.78 8.86 -17.44
N LYS A 213 3.32 7.69 -17.15
CA LYS A 213 3.63 6.62 -18.12
C LYS A 213 2.62 5.47 -18.06
N THR A 214 1.64 5.53 -17.15
CA THR A 214 0.71 4.45 -16.88
C THR A 214 -0.68 4.81 -17.41
N LYS A 215 -1.29 3.90 -18.16
CA LYS A 215 -2.68 4.05 -18.61
C LYS A 215 -3.61 3.42 -17.58
N PHE A 216 -4.16 4.24 -16.71
CA PHE A 216 -5.13 3.80 -15.69
C PHE A 216 -6.51 3.63 -16.30
N ILE A 217 -7.13 2.48 -16.05
CA ILE A 217 -8.52 2.21 -16.40
C ILE A 217 -9.42 2.63 -15.24
N GLU A 218 -9.12 2.13 -14.05
CA GLU A 218 -9.87 2.38 -12.83
C GLU A 218 -8.92 2.38 -11.64
N THR A 219 -9.19 3.28 -10.68
CA THR A 219 -8.48 3.36 -9.40
C THR A 219 -9.47 3.39 -8.25
N THR A 220 -9.26 2.53 -7.25
CA THR A 220 -9.93 2.59 -5.94
C THR A 220 -8.92 3.06 -4.90
N SER A 221 -9.24 4.11 -4.15
CA SER A 221 -8.38 4.65 -3.08
C SER A 221 -8.95 4.43 -1.69
N PHE A 222 -8.10 3.98 -0.77
CA PHE A 222 -8.34 3.84 0.65
C PHE A 222 -7.48 4.85 1.42
N PHE A 223 -8.04 5.47 2.44
CA PHE A 223 -7.34 6.41 3.30
C PHE A 223 -7.44 5.94 4.73
N PHE A 224 -6.34 6.03 5.47
CA PHE A 224 -6.27 5.69 6.88
C PHE A 224 -5.53 6.80 7.61
N ASP A 225 -6.07 7.27 8.72
CA ASP A 225 -5.44 8.29 9.56
C ASP A 225 -5.72 7.99 11.04
N SER A 226 -4.69 8.04 11.88
CA SER A 226 -4.79 7.83 13.32
C SER A 226 -5.31 9.07 14.06
N SER A 227 -5.50 10.20 13.39
CA SER A 227 -6.01 11.44 13.99
C SER A 227 -7.47 11.72 13.67
N VAL A 228 -8.21 10.77 13.08
CA VAL A 228 -9.65 10.95 12.82
C VAL A 228 -10.38 11.05 14.16
N PRO A 229 -11.04 12.18 14.49
CA PRO A 229 -11.68 12.34 15.80
C PRO A 229 -12.78 11.29 16.02
N ILE A 230 -12.84 10.70 17.21
CA ILE A 230 -14.04 10.00 17.68
C ILE A 230 -15.11 11.08 17.85
N ARG A 231 -16.27 10.95 17.19
CA ARG A 231 -17.41 11.82 17.50
C ARG A 231 -17.76 11.56 18.95
N ARG A 232 -17.58 12.57 19.80
CA ARG A 232 -17.64 12.51 21.27
C ARG A 232 -18.95 11.93 21.85
N ASN A 233 -19.98 11.72 21.02
CA ASN A 233 -21.28 11.20 21.45
C ASN A 233 -21.40 9.67 21.33
N ASP A 234 -20.39 8.96 20.81
CA ASP A 234 -20.56 7.55 20.40
C ASP A 234 -19.90 6.48 21.31
N ILE A 235 -19.04 6.79 22.30
CA ILE A 235 -18.48 5.77 23.24
C ILE A 235 -18.19 6.35 24.65
N LEU A 236 -18.57 5.59 25.69
CA LEU A 236 -18.20 5.73 27.10
C LEU A 236 -16.73 5.32 27.33
N ASP A 237 -15.92 6.26 27.82
CA ASP A 237 -14.63 6.18 28.51
C ASP A 237 -13.61 5.07 28.18
N GLY A 238 -12.40 5.51 27.78
CA GLY A 238 -11.22 4.67 27.67
C GLY A 238 -9.96 5.40 27.18
N ASP A 239 -9.56 6.46 27.89
CA ASP A 239 -8.31 7.21 27.75
C ASP A 239 -8.08 7.99 26.43
N GLU A 240 -7.36 9.10 26.58
CA GLU A 240 -7.40 10.27 25.74
C GLU A 240 -6.55 10.11 24.46
N ASN A 241 -7.20 10.31 23.31
CA ASN A 241 -6.64 10.96 22.11
C ASN A 241 -5.61 10.26 21.22
N THR A 242 -5.25 8.98 21.36
CA THR A 242 -4.42 8.35 20.31
C THR A 242 -4.81 6.91 19.97
N ASP A 243 -5.21 6.70 18.72
CA ASP A 243 -5.25 5.43 17.99
C ASP A 243 -3.84 4.78 17.80
N ILE A 244 -2.88 5.14 18.64
CA ILE A 244 -1.49 4.71 18.58
C ILE A 244 -1.03 4.37 20.00
N MET A 245 -0.42 3.20 20.17
CA MET A 245 0.26 2.85 21.41
C MET A 245 1.75 2.64 21.15
N ASN A 246 2.57 3.42 21.82
CA ASN A 246 4.02 3.24 21.84
C ASN A 246 4.45 2.51 23.12
N ILE A 247 5.43 1.62 23.05
CA ILE A 247 6.05 1.04 24.25
C ILE A 247 6.79 2.11 25.07
N PRO A 248 7.01 1.89 26.39
CA PRO A 248 7.66 2.89 27.24
C PRO A 248 9.01 3.40 26.72
N PHE A 249 9.80 2.52 26.09
CA PHE A 249 11.08 2.92 25.49
C PHE A 249 10.91 4.05 24.47
N LEU A 250 9.92 3.99 23.59
CA LEU A 250 9.72 5.02 22.56
C LEU A 250 9.15 6.32 23.13
N ARG A 251 8.25 6.21 24.13
CA ARG A 251 7.67 7.37 24.84
C ARG A 251 8.71 8.17 25.61
N GLY A 252 9.81 7.54 26.03
CA GLY A 252 10.85 8.17 26.82
C GLY A 252 10.48 8.27 28.31
N ASN A 253 11.10 9.20 29.02
CA ASN A 253 10.95 9.34 30.46
C ASN A 253 9.62 10.02 30.83
N SER A 254 8.73 9.34 31.57
CA SER A 254 7.46 9.89 32.03
C SER A 254 7.60 11.13 32.93
N ARG A 255 8.76 11.33 33.57
CA ARG A 255 9.07 12.53 34.37
C ARG A 255 9.60 13.71 33.55
N ASN A 256 9.91 13.49 32.27
CA ASN A 256 10.32 14.52 31.33
C ASN A 256 9.73 14.23 29.95
N VAL A 257 8.45 14.61 29.79
CA VAL A 257 7.65 14.42 28.56
C VAL A 257 8.23 15.09 27.32
N ASN A 258 9.24 15.95 27.47
CA ASN A 258 9.92 16.63 26.36
C ASN A 258 11.11 15.85 25.78
N ASN A 259 11.35 14.62 26.23
CA ASN A 259 12.45 13.78 25.74
C ASN A 259 12.05 12.35 25.31
N PRO A 260 11.12 12.18 24.36
CA PRO A 260 10.83 10.88 23.75
C PRO A 260 11.98 10.37 22.89
N ASN A 261 12.14 9.04 22.85
CA ASN A 261 13.16 8.38 22.03
C ASN A 261 12.74 8.21 20.58
N ALA A 262 11.43 8.05 20.29
CA ALA A 262 10.84 7.94 18.96
C ALA A 262 9.31 7.82 19.07
N ASN A 263 8.65 8.72 19.81
CA ASN A 263 7.23 8.60 20.09
C ASN A 263 6.40 8.82 18.81
N THR A 264 5.66 7.80 18.37
CA THR A 264 4.79 7.94 17.20
C THR A 264 3.54 8.74 17.58
N VAL A 265 3.33 9.88 16.94
CA VAL A 265 2.21 10.79 17.27
C VAL A 265 1.12 10.83 16.21
N ARG A 266 1.44 10.46 14.95
CA ARG A 266 0.44 10.33 13.88
C ARG A 266 0.90 9.35 12.81
N VAL A 267 -0.04 8.59 12.29
CA VAL A 267 0.14 7.75 11.10
C VAL A 267 -0.97 8.07 10.11
N GLY A 268 -0.60 8.48 8.91
CA GLY A 268 -1.51 8.66 7.79
C GLY A 268 -1.05 7.83 6.60
N SER A 269 -1.96 7.15 5.91
CA SER A 269 -1.64 6.45 4.69
C SER A 269 -2.77 6.48 3.67
N LYS A 270 -2.38 6.39 2.41
CA LYS A 270 -3.27 6.23 1.27
C LYS A 270 -2.82 5.04 0.45
N PHE A 271 -3.71 4.09 0.23
CA PHE A 271 -3.52 2.97 -0.69
C PHE A 271 -4.39 3.18 -1.91
N CYS A 272 -3.83 2.97 -3.10
CA CYS A 272 -4.54 3.05 -4.36
C CYS A 272 -4.34 1.72 -5.09
N ILE A 273 -5.42 0.99 -5.33
CA ILE A 273 -5.39 -0.19 -6.17
C ILE A 273 -6.01 0.15 -7.52
N SER A 274 -5.28 -0.16 -8.59
CA SER A 274 -5.64 0.27 -9.93
C SER A 274 -5.60 -0.87 -10.92
N THR A 275 -6.54 -0.85 -11.87
CA THR A 275 -6.42 -1.63 -13.11
C THR A 275 -5.68 -0.78 -14.12
N VAL A 276 -4.57 -1.30 -14.62
CA VAL A 276 -3.68 -0.63 -15.58
C VAL A 276 -3.69 -1.39 -16.90
N GLU A 277 -3.71 -0.65 -18.01
CA GLU A 277 -3.62 -1.21 -19.35
C GLU A 277 -2.18 -1.20 -19.85
N HIS A 278 -1.78 -2.28 -20.51
CA HIS A 278 -0.50 -2.43 -21.19
C HIS A 278 -0.73 -2.85 -22.64
N THR A 279 0.17 -2.42 -23.51
CA THR A 279 0.30 -2.94 -24.87
C THR A 279 1.59 -3.74 -24.94
N VAL A 280 1.50 -5.04 -25.19
CA VAL A 280 2.66 -5.94 -25.23
C VAL A 280 2.79 -6.64 -26.57
N THR A 281 4.03 -6.85 -27.00
CA THR A 281 4.34 -7.68 -28.15
C THR A 281 4.37 -9.13 -27.72
N ALA A 282 3.36 -9.91 -28.11
CA ALA A 282 3.36 -11.35 -27.92
C ALA A 282 4.11 -12.03 -29.07
N PRO A 283 5.19 -12.80 -28.82
CA PRO A 283 5.90 -13.52 -29.86
C PRO A 283 5.05 -14.64 -30.46
N ALA A 284 5.49 -15.16 -31.61
CA ALA A 284 4.94 -16.40 -32.15
C ALA A 284 5.18 -17.54 -31.15
N TRP A 285 4.15 -18.33 -30.90
CA TRP A 285 4.16 -19.40 -29.89
C TRP A 285 3.07 -20.42 -30.21
N LYS A 286 3.32 -21.69 -29.96
CA LYS A 286 2.34 -22.76 -30.16
C LYS A 286 2.20 -23.57 -28.87
N PRO A 287 0.99 -23.71 -28.32
CA PRO A 287 0.78 -24.49 -27.12
C PRO A 287 1.15 -25.96 -27.37
N THR A 288 1.79 -26.56 -26.38
CA THR A 288 2.04 -28.00 -26.31
C THR A 288 1.59 -28.53 -24.94
N GLN A 289 1.58 -29.85 -24.77
CA GLN A 289 1.26 -30.44 -23.47
C GLN A 289 2.24 -30.00 -22.36
N ALA A 290 3.52 -29.76 -22.72
CA ALA A 290 4.55 -29.32 -21.78
C ALA A 290 4.62 -27.80 -21.61
N ASP A 291 4.17 -27.03 -22.60
CA ASP A 291 4.20 -25.57 -22.63
C ASP A 291 2.82 -25.05 -23.04
N HIS A 292 1.93 -24.91 -22.06
CA HIS A 292 0.51 -24.55 -22.26
C HIS A 292 0.25 -23.05 -22.10
N SER A 293 1.25 -22.25 -21.72
CA SER A 293 1.12 -20.81 -21.54
C SER A 293 2.42 -20.06 -21.83
N LEU A 294 2.29 -18.91 -22.48
CA LEU A 294 3.41 -18.01 -22.77
C LEU A 294 3.54 -16.93 -21.69
N ARG A 295 4.71 -16.84 -21.05
CA ARG A 295 4.99 -15.81 -20.03
C ARG A 295 5.64 -14.58 -20.63
N ILE A 296 5.02 -13.42 -20.44
CA ILE A 296 5.45 -12.14 -21.04
C ILE A 296 5.48 -11.05 -19.98
N PRO A 297 6.61 -10.35 -19.76
CA PRO A 297 6.60 -9.15 -18.91
C PRO A 297 5.80 -8.03 -19.59
N ALA A 298 4.98 -7.31 -18.81
CA ALA A 298 4.12 -6.25 -19.36
C ALA A 298 4.90 -5.06 -19.97
N HIS A 299 6.14 -4.85 -19.55
CA HIS A 299 7.09 -3.90 -20.16
C HIS A 299 8.51 -4.21 -19.66
N THR A 300 9.51 -3.47 -20.13
CA THR A 300 10.89 -3.61 -19.64
C THR A 300 11.06 -3.00 -18.24
N GLY A 301 11.95 -3.58 -17.44
CA GLY A 301 12.28 -3.12 -16.09
C GLY A 301 12.17 -4.22 -15.03
N ALA A 302 12.56 -3.88 -13.80
CA ALA A 302 12.35 -4.75 -12.65
C ALA A 302 10.93 -4.59 -12.08
N ASN A 303 10.41 -5.63 -11.44
CA ASN A 303 9.10 -5.63 -10.74
C ASN A 303 7.92 -5.17 -11.61
N VAL A 304 7.89 -5.67 -12.85
CA VAL A 304 6.81 -5.45 -13.81
C VAL A 304 5.80 -6.60 -13.70
N PRO A 305 4.51 -6.37 -14.01
CA PRO A 305 3.54 -7.45 -14.03
C PRO A 305 3.99 -8.53 -15.02
N LEU A 306 4.04 -9.78 -14.57
CA LEU A 306 4.23 -10.92 -15.45
C LEU A 306 2.86 -11.37 -15.95
N LEU A 307 2.72 -11.57 -17.25
CA LEU A 307 1.50 -12.05 -17.89
C LEU A 307 1.68 -13.53 -18.19
N GLU A 308 0.65 -14.33 -17.94
CA GLU A 308 0.58 -15.73 -18.33
C GLU A 308 -0.51 -15.87 -19.38
N VAL A 309 -0.09 -15.98 -20.64
CA VAL A 309 -0.96 -15.95 -21.81
C VAL A 309 -1.30 -17.37 -22.23
N THR A 310 -2.59 -17.70 -22.22
CA THR A 310 -3.09 -19.01 -22.71
C THR A 310 -3.87 -18.82 -24.01
N SER A 311 -3.67 -19.72 -24.97
CA SER A 311 -4.48 -19.76 -26.20
C SER A 311 -4.55 -21.19 -26.73
N SER A 312 -5.72 -21.62 -27.22
CA SER A 312 -5.93 -22.96 -27.77
C SER A 312 -5.26 -23.16 -29.14
N MET A 313 -5.14 -22.10 -29.95
CA MET A 313 -4.52 -22.14 -31.28
C MET A 313 -3.07 -21.62 -31.30
N GLY A 314 -2.62 -21.00 -30.21
CA GLY A 314 -1.35 -20.29 -30.16
C GLY A 314 -1.35 -18.97 -30.92
N ILE A 315 -0.16 -18.41 -31.10
CA ILE A 315 0.12 -17.14 -31.75
C ILE A 315 0.98 -17.44 -32.97
N ALA A 316 0.42 -17.30 -34.18
CA ALA A 316 1.12 -17.70 -35.41
C ALA A 316 2.30 -16.77 -35.78
N ALA A 317 2.20 -15.48 -35.47
CA ALA A 317 3.21 -14.46 -35.75
C ALA A 317 3.20 -13.40 -34.64
N PRO A 318 4.32 -12.69 -34.40
CA PRO A 318 4.36 -11.66 -33.37
C PRO A 318 3.24 -10.62 -33.57
N LYS A 319 2.48 -10.33 -32.51
CA LYS A 319 1.38 -9.36 -32.55
C LYS A 319 1.30 -8.53 -31.28
N GLN A 320 0.81 -7.30 -31.43
CA GLN A 320 0.47 -6.46 -30.27
C GLN A 320 -0.83 -6.96 -29.65
N ILE A 321 -0.85 -7.12 -28.33
CA ILE A 321 -2.06 -7.40 -27.56
C ILE A 321 -2.21 -6.34 -26.47
N THR A 322 -3.45 -5.94 -26.23
CA THR A 322 -3.82 -5.09 -25.09
C THR A 322 -4.23 -5.99 -23.94
N VAL A 323 -3.61 -5.76 -22.78
CA VAL A 323 -3.82 -6.55 -21.58
C VAL A 323 -3.97 -5.63 -20.38
N TRP A 324 -4.54 -6.16 -19.31
CA TRP A 324 -4.71 -5.42 -18.06
C TRP A 324 -4.06 -6.17 -16.92
N SER A 325 -3.52 -5.42 -15.97
CA SER A 325 -3.06 -5.98 -14.71
C SER A 325 -3.44 -5.08 -13.55
N MET A 326 -3.31 -5.61 -12.34
CA MET A 326 -3.50 -4.83 -11.12
C MET A 326 -2.20 -4.16 -10.70
N GLN A 327 -2.29 -3.03 -10.02
CA GLN A 327 -1.17 -2.31 -9.42
C GLN A 327 -1.61 -1.69 -8.09
N ILE A 328 -0.80 -1.82 -7.05
CA ILE A 328 -0.95 -1.04 -5.81
C ILE A 328 0.06 0.11 -5.84
N GLN A 329 -0.39 1.31 -5.51
CA GLN A 329 0.48 2.39 -5.09
C GLN A 329 0.08 2.82 -3.69
N TYR A 330 1.04 3.07 -2.82
CA TYR A 330 0.73 3.63 -1.53
C TYR A 330 1.70 4.74 -1.13
N SER A 331 1.21 5.62 -0.27
CA SER A 331 1.96 6.67 0.38
C SER A 331 1.60 6.66 1.86
N GLN A 332 2.60 6.55 2.70
CA GLN A 332 2.48 6.56 4.16
C GLN A 332 3.35 7.67 4.72
N SER A 333 2.80 8.42 5.66
CA SER A 333 3.52 9.37 6.48
C SER A 333 3.35 9.02 7.95
N VAL A 334 4.45 8.92 8.67
CA VAL A 334 4.48 8.71 10.12
C VAL A 334 5.18 9.90 10.75
N LEU A 335 4.50 10.59 11.66
CA LEU A 335 5.09 11.66 12.43
C LEU A 335 5.68 11.05 13.71
N LEU A 336 7.01 11.03 13.80
CA LEU A 336 7.74 10.59 14.98
C LEU A 336 8.26 11.81 15.75
N GLN A 337 8.08 11.77 17.06
CA GLN A 337 8.61 12.77 17.97
C GLN A 337 9.91 12.26 18.60
N PHE A 338 10.98 13.01 18.37
CA PHE A 338 12.30 12.81 18.96
C PHE A 338 12.64 14.05 19.75
N ALA A 339 12.83 13.91 21.07
CA ALA A 339 12.91 15.06 21.96
C ALA A 339 11.75 16.06 21.72
N SER A 340 12.04 17.34 21.49
CA SER A 340 11.04 18.38 21.21
C SER A 340 10.66 18.51 19.72
N LEU A 341 11.09 17.59 18.85
CA LEU A 341 10.94 17.76 17.40
C LEU A 341 10.04 16.68 16.79
N ASN A 342 9.11 17.11 15.94
CA ASN A 342 8.24 16.23 15.17
C ASN A 342 8.77 16.08 13.74
N TRP A 343 8.98 14.83 13.30
CA TRP A 343 9.61 14.54 12.02
C TRP A 343 8.82 13.54 11.17
N PRO A 344 8.46 13.91 9.93
CA PRO A 344 7.77 13.00 9.04
C PRO A 344 8.73 11.96 8.48
N HIS A 345 8.36 10.69 8.67
CA HIS A 345 8.88 9.56 7.93
C HIS A 345 7.94 9.31 6.77
N VAL A 346 8.46 9.17 5.57
CA VAL A 346 7.65 8.95 4.37
C VAL A 346 8.07 7.63 3.74
N ASN A 347 7.09 6.80 3.41
CA ASN A 347 7.28 5.59 2.63
C ASN A 347 6.31 5.64 1.44
N VAL A 348 6.84 5.45 0.24
CA VAL A 348 6.05 5.42 -1.00
C VAL A 348 6.49 4.24 -1.84
N ALA A 349 5.55 3.52 -2.45
CA ALA A 349 5.91 2.43 -3.34
C ALA A 349 4.86 2.18 -4.42
N THR A 350 5.32 1.56 -5.50
CA THR A 350 4.45 0.95 -6.50
C THR A 350 4.73 -0.56 -6.54
N LEU A 351 3.68 -1.34 -6.36
CA LEU A 351 3.71 -2.79 -6.31
C LEU A 351 2.82 -3.40 -7.39
N VAL A 352 3.21 -4.56 -7.88
CA VAL A 352 2.49 -5.39 -8.85
C VAL A 352 2.22 -6.76 -8.24
N PRO A 353 1.25 -7.54 -8.75
CA PRO A 353 1.05 -8.91 -8.32
C PRO A 353 2.34 -9.72 -8.44
N ALA A 354 2.66 -10.49 -7.41
CA ALA A 354 3.79 -11.41 -7.43
C ALA A 354 3.52 -12.64 -8.32
N SER A 355 2.24 -13.02 -8.43
CA SER A 355 1.80 -14.09 -9.33
C SER A 355 1.48 -13.55 -10.73
N PRO A 356 1.67 -14.34 -11.79
CA PRO A 356 1.33 -13.94 -13.14
C PRO A 356 -0.15 -13.56 -13.28
N THR A 357 -0.42 -12.50 -14.04
CA THR A 357 -1.78 -12.13 -14.44
C THR A 357 -2.21 -12.99 -15.62
N GLN A 358 -3.30 -13.74 -15.45
CA GLN A 358 -3.83 -14.62 -16.48
C GLN A 358 -4.44 -13.81 -17.63
N VAL A 359 -4.09 -14.17 -18.86
CA VAL A 359 -4.60 -13.55 -20.09
C VAL A 359 -5.01 -14.65 -21.06
N ALA A 360 -6.30 -14.76 -21.36
CA ALA A 360 -6.79 -15.68 -22.39
C ALA A 360 -6.93 -14.95 -23.73
N LEU A 361 -6.39 -15.55 -24.80
CA LEU A 361 -6.44 -15.03 -26.18
C LEU A 361 -7.24 -15.91 -27.14
#